data_AF-A0AB73PME3-F1
#
_entry.id   AF-A0AB73PME3-F1
#
_cell.length_a   1.000
_cell.length_b   1.000
_cell.length_c   1.000
_cell.angle_alpha   90.00
_cell.angle_beta   90.00
_cell.angle_gamma   90.00
#
_symmetry.space_group_name_H-M   'P 1'
#
loop_
_entity.id
_entity.type
_entity.pdbx_description
1 polymer ?
#
loop_
_entity_poly.entity_id
_entity_poly.type
_entity_poly.pdbx_seq_one_letter_code
_entity_poly.pdbx_strand_id
1 'polypeptide(L)'
;MSYFFVSVLQAFLPVAMLLGLSWAVRPAPALNRVVWITILMVVLGMWAGAHYPKSQQLQLALAGVQLLALLLFLLSQFTPRRSLGYCWQALLVLGAAFNWGNNPNLGAFTNTHVINTDLLLNLAAIVVAFTWVIFCAVLLLLMIRQLPRGRWPLLMLLTFLLILPLSGDAILLLMKLQVLPLTKSLLSYVALVTNGHAWLSYLCALLLAITTLCYLMPLQRASNRVAGNSEPIARRKALASYRNLRRVFIFALLAWVVVAGAQLYWDKVASQPPQLSEALPVTLAADGLVHIPVEQVRDGKLHRFVWVADDGKAVRFFIINRYPDRLRLSVVFDACLLCGDQGYVMEGNQVICVACAVHIFIPSIGKAGGCNPIPLEDWKSDDKELVIPKASLEAGVNYFTTVVTLEVIDPVDKTHLTNQKAEFKYSYGDKTYFFSSETNYNRFRAHPEQFVTPVIGAEDNDSQENP
;
A
#
# COMPACT_ATOMS: atom_id res chain seq x y z
N MET A 1 -6.45 -5.72 12.44
CA MET A 1 -6.99 -4.35 12.28
C MET A 1 -7.53 -4.21 10.88
N SER A 2 -8.79 -3.81 10.72
CA SER A 2 -9.41 -3.68 9.40
C SER A 2 -9.01 -2.37 8.72
N TYR A 3 -9.12 -2.34 7.39
CA TYR A 3 -8.99 -1.15 6.55
C TYR A 3 -9.73 0.06 7.15
N PHE A 4 -10.94 -0.19 7.65
CA PHE A 4 -11.83 0.85 8.16
C PHE A 4 -11.24 1.60 9.35
N PHE A 5 -10.55 0.92 10.28
CA PHE A 5 -9.92 1.58 11.42
C PHE A 5 -8.87 2.62 10.96
N VAL A 6 -7.99 2.22 10.04
CA VAL A 6 -6.93 3.10 9.51
C VAL A 6 -7.51 4.18 8.62
N SER A 7 -8.54 3.87 7.82
CA SER A 7 -9.21 4.87 6.98
C SER A 7 -9.83 6.01 7.80
N VAL A 8 -10.43 5.71 8.96
CA VAL A 8 -10.99 6.71 9.88
C VAL A 8 -9.87 7.54 10.50
N LEU A 9 -8.75 6.91 10.89
CA LEU A 9 -7.58 7.66 11.38
C LEU A 9 -7.05 8.62 10.32
N GLN A 10 -6.88 8.18 9.08
CA GLN A 10 -6.38 9.01 7.98
C GLN A 10 -7.30 10.22 7.71
N ALA A 11 -8.62 10.00 7.68
CA ALA A 11 -9.58 11.06 7.39
C ALA A 11 -9.81 12.03 8.56
N PHE A 12 -9.91 11.53 9.79
CA PHE A 12 -10.42 12.34 10.91
C PHE A 12 -9.38 12.74 11.95
N LEU A 13 -8.25 12.03 12.10
CA LEU A 13 -7.25 12.36 13.12
C LEU A 13 -6.68 13.78 13.00
N PRO A 14 -6.30 14.28 11.80
CA PRO A 14 -5.75 15.63 11.67
C PRO A 14 -6.78 16.71 12.03
N VAL A 15 -8.02 16.50 11.60
CA VAL A 15 -9.16 17.39 11.89
C VAL A 15 -9.49 17.38 13.38
N ALA A 16 -9.52 16.21 14.01
CA ALA A 16 -9.78 16.10 15.43
C ALA A 16 -8.68 16.76 16.27
N MET A 17 -7.41 16.63 15.88
CA MET A 17 -6.29 17.34 16.50
C MET A 17 -6.44 18.86 16.35
N LEU A 18 -6.78 19.38 15.16
CA LEU A 18 -7.09 20.80 14.96
C LEU A 18 -8.22 21.30 15.85
N LEU A 19 -9.29 20.52 16.00
CA LEU A 19 -10.41 20.86 16.88
C LEU A 19 -9.99 20.86 18.35
N GLY A 20 -9.17 19.90 18.78
CA GLY A 20 -8.55 19.90 20.12
C GLY A 20 -7.75 21.17 20.41
N LEU A 21 -6.95 21.63 19.44
CA LEU A 21 -6.20 22.90 19.52
C LEU A 21 -7.11 24.13 19.52
N SER A 22 -8.22 24.10 18.77
CA SER A 22 -9.15 25.22 18.72
C SER A 22 -9.92 25.37 20.04
N TRP A 23 -10.37 24.27 20.64
CA TRP A 23 -11.09 24.27 21.92
C TRP A 23 -10.19 24.54 23.13
N ALA A 24 -8.86 24.42 23.00
CA ALA A 24 -7.93 24.62 24.10
C ALA A 24 -8.01 26.00 24.77
N VAL A 25 -8.27 27.07 23.99
CA VAL A 25 -8.38 28.46 24.48
C VAL A 25 -9.81 28.99 24.58
N ARG A 26 -10.79 28.25 24.07
CA ARG A 26 -12.19 28.66 24.09
C ARG A 26 -12.81 28.29 25.44
N PRO A 27 -13.86 29.01 25.88
CA PRO A 27 -14.64 28.60 27.04
C PRO A 27 -15.17 27.17 26.86
N ALA A 28 -15.20 26.40 27.96
CA ALA A 28 -15.64 25.00 27.91
C ALA A 28 -16.97 24.87 27.17
N PRO A 29 -17.06 23.99 26.16
CA PRO A 29 -18.30 23.78 25.43
C PRO A 29 -19.31 22.99 26.26
N ALA A 30 -20.58 23.08 25.85
CA ALA A 30 -21.59 22.13 26.30
C ALA A 30 -21.35 20.80 25.58
N LEU A 31 -21.00 19.75 26.34
CA LEU A 31 -20.60 18.46 25.79
C LEU A 31 -21.67 17.87 24.86
N ASN A 32 -22.94 17.93 25.28
CA ASN A 32 -24.08 17.47 24.49
C ASN A 32 -24.14 18.12 23.11
N ARG A 33 -23.90 19.43 23.01
CA ARG A 33 -23.91 20.16 21.73
C ARG A 33 -22.77 19.72 20.83
N VAL A 34 -21.55 19.57 21.36
CA VAL A 34 -20.40 19.12 20.56
C VAL A 34 -20.63 17.71 20.03
N VAL A 35 -21.15 16.80 20.86
CA VAL A 35 -21.46 15.42 20.47
C VAL A 35 -22.50 15.40 19.35
N TRP A 36 -23.64 16.07 19.53
CA TRP A 36 -24.69 16.11 18.50
C TRP A 36 -24.24 16.76 17.20
N ILE A 37 -23.50 17.88 17.27
CA ILE A 37 -22.92 18.52 16.07
C ILE A 37 -21.99 17.54 15.35
N THR A 38 -21.12 16.85 16.09
CA THR A 38 -20.15 15.92 15.49
C THR A 38 -20.87 14.74 14.82
N ILE A 39 -21.80 14.08 15.50
CA ILE A 39 -22.56 12.95 14.94
C ILE A 39 -23.35 13.39 13.69
N LEU A 40 -24.08 14.50 13.79
CA LEU A 40 -24.92 14.99 12.68
C LEU A 40 -24.08 15.37 11.46
N MET A 41 -22.91 16.00 11.68
CA MET A 41 -22.02 16.40 10.58
C MET A 41 -21.25 15.23 9.98
N VAL A 42 -20.93 14.19 10.76
CA VAL A 42 -20.40 12.92 10.21
C VAL A 42 -21.43 12.28 9.28
N VAL A 43 -22.67 12.11 9.75
CA VAL A 43 -23.75 11.49 8.95
C VAL A 43 -24.04 12.31 7.68
N LEU A 44 -24.22 13.63 7.84
CA LEU A 44 -24.51 14.52 6.73
C LEU A 44 -23.35 14.56 5.72
N GLY A 45 -22.11 14.64 6.21
CA GLY A 45 -20.92 14.68 5.36
C GLY A 45 -20.75 13.40 4.58
N MET A 46 -20.85 12.24 5.23
CA MET A 46 -20.79 10.93 4.56
C MET A 46 -21.87 10.79 3.49
N TRP A 47 -23.12 11.14 3.82
CA TRP A 47 -24.22 11.07 2.87
C TRP A 47 -23.99 11.99 1.65
N ALA A 48 -23.56 13.23 1.90
CA ALA A 48 -23.27 14.19 0.85
C ALA A 48 -22.08 13.73 -0.03
N GLY A 49 -21.03 13.16 0.57
CA GLY A 49 -19.87 12.64 -0.15
C GLY A 49 -20.21 11.44 -1.03
N ALA A 50 -21.05 10.52 -0.54
CA ALA A 50 -21.45 9.33 -1.29
C ALA A 50 -22.33 9.64 -2.52
N HIS A 51 -23.15 10.70 -2.44
CA HIS A 51 -24.06 11.11 -3.52
C HIS A 51 -23.50 12.27 -4.36
N TYR A 52 -22.27 12.69 -4.13
CA TYR A 52 -21.72 13.85 -4.79
C TYR A 52 -21.44 13.59 -6.28
N PRO A 53 -21.89 14.48 -7.19
CA PRO A 53 -21.60 14.34 -8.61
C PRO A 53 -20.09 14.35 -8.88
N LYS A 54 -19.59 13.37 -9.65
CA LYS A 54 -18.17 13.28 -10.02
C LYS A 54 -17.74 14.27 -11.13
N SER A 55 -18.43 15.43 -11.21
CA SER A 55 -18.08 16.49 -12.15
C SER A 55 -16.77 17.18 -11.73
N GLN A 56 -15.85 17.33 -12.67
CA GLN A 56 -14.53 17.93 -12.42
C GLN A 56 -14.65 19.38 -11.92
N GLN A 57 -15.60 20.16 -12.45
CA GLN A 57 -15.82 21.56 -12.05
C GLN A 57 -16.34 21.66 -10.61
N LEU A 58 -17.27 20.78 -10.23
CA LEU A 58 -17.85 20.79 -8.89
C LEU A 58 -16.80 20.38 -7.85
N GLN A 59 -16.01 19.35 -8.14
CA GLN A 59 -14.89 18.92 -7.30
C GLN A 59 -13.85 20.02 -7.12
N LEU A 60 -13.53 20.77 -8.17
CA LEU A 60 -12.60 21.90 -8.09
C LEU A 60 -13.16 23.03 -7.20
N ALA A 61 -14.45 23.37 -7.36
CA ALA A 61 -15.11 24.37 -6.52
C ALA A 61 -15.09 23.94 -5.04
N LEU A 62 -15.36 22.67 -4.76
CA LEU A 62 -15.32 22.13 -3.40
C LEU A 62 -13.90 22.17 -2.81
N ALA A 63 -12.88 21.77 -3.56
CA ALA A 63 -11.49 21.86 -3.12
C ALA A 63 -11.12 23.31 -2.77
N GLY A 64 -11.53 24.28 -3.61
CA GLY A 64 -11.39 25.71 -3.33
C GLY A 64 -12.10 26.16 -2.05
N VAL A 65 -13.35 25.71 -1.83
CA VAL A 65 -14.10 26.00 -0.60
C VAL A 65 -13.41 25.41 0.64
N GLN A 66 -12.92 24.18 0.57
CA GLN A 66 -12.22 23.54 1.69
C GLN A 66 -10.89 24.24 2.01
N LEU A 67 -10.12 24.64 0.98
CA LEU A 67 -8.91 25.44 1.14
C LEU A 67 -9.20 26.79 1.80
N LEU A 68 -10.21 27.51 1.31
CA LEU A 68 -10.64 28.79 1.89
C LEU A 68 -11.11 28.61 3.34
N ALA A 69 -11.87 27.55 3.62
CA ALA A 69 -12.35 27.23 4.96
C ALA A 69 -11.19 26.99 5.94
N LEU A 70 -10.11 26.31 5.52
CA LEU A 70 -8.92 26.11 6.34
C LEU A 70 -8.17 27.43 6.64
N LEU A 71 -8.06 28.32 5.65
CA LEU A 71 -7.45 29.65 5.84
C LEU A 71 -8.30 30.53 6.78
N LEU A 72 -9.62 30.54 6.59
CA LEU A 72 -10.55 31.24 7.46
C LEU A 72 -10.55 30.64 8.88
N PHE A 73 -10.37 29.31 9.01
CA PHE A 73 -10.22 28.65 10.29
C PHE A 73 -9.00 29.20 11.04
N LEU A 74 -7.83 29.33 10.39
CA LEU A 74 -6.62 29.92 10.99
C LEU A 74 -6.88 31.35 11.47
N LEU A 75 -7.45 32.20 10.60
CA LEU A 75 -7.76 33.59 10.92
C LEU A 75 -8.75 33.70 12.08
N SER A 76 -9.70 32.78 12.20
CA SER A 76 -10.66 32.78 13.30
C SER A 76 -10.04 32.43 14.67
N GLN A 77 -8.83 31.85 14.71
CA GLN A 77 -8.18 31.43 15.97
C GLN A 77 -7.70 32.59 16.84
N PHE A 78 -7.61 33.80 16.27
CA PHE A 78 -7.35 35.03 17.02
C PHE A 78 -8.54 35.42 17.92
N THR A 79 -9.74 34.89 17.67
CA THR A 79 -10.96 35.23 18.41
C THR A 79 -11.49 34.01 19.19
N PRO A 80 -11.41 33.99 20.53
CA PRO A 80 -11.81 32.86 21.36
C PRO A 80 -13.34 32.79 21.64
N ARG A 81 -14.18 33.10 20.64
CA ARG A 81 -15.65 33.04 20.78
C ARG A 81 -16.14 31.59 20.80
N ARG A 82 -17.10 31.26 21.68
CA ARG A 82 -17.68 29.91 21.77
C ARG A 82 -18.49 29.53 20.51
N SER A 83 -19.22 30.48 19.91
CA SER A 83 -19.99 30.27 18.67
C SER A 83 -19.11 29.84 17.51
N LEU A 84 -17.95 30.49 17.33
CA LEU A 84 -16.97 30.12 16.32
C LEU A 84 -16.41 28.70 16.56
N GLY A 85 -16.27 28.27 17.81
CA GLY A 85 -15.87 26.89 18.12
C GLY A 85 -16.88 25.87 17.61
N TYR A 86 -18.18 26.10 17.81
CA TYR A 86 -19.22 25.22 17.27
C TYR A 86 -19.31 25.27 15.74
N CYS A 87 -19.16 26.45 15.13
CA CYS A 87 -19.14 26.61 13.68
C CYS A 87 -18.02 25.78 13.04
N TRP A 88 -16.79 25.89 13.57
CA TRP A 88 -15.65 25.13 13.04
C TRP A 88 -15.70 23.64 13.39
N GLN A 89 -16.28 23.27 14.54
CA GLN A 89 -16.61 21.88 14.83
C GLN A 89 -17.48 21.28 13.72
N ALA A 90 -18.52 22.01 13.29
CA ALA A 90 -19.40 21.55 12.24
C ALA A 90 -18.71 21.48 10.89
N LEU A 91 -18.10 22.58 10.44
CA LEU A 91 -17.49 22.68 9.10
C LEU A 91 -16.34 21.70 8.89
N LEU A 92 -15.43 21.57 9.85
CA LEU A 92 -14.28 20.68 9.69
C LEU A 92 -14.66 19.19 9.73
N VAL A 93 -15.60 18.81 10.61
CA VAL A 93 -16.11 17.43 10.67
C VAL A 93 -16.90 17.10 9.41
N LEU A 94 -17.73 18.02 8.91
CA LEU A 94 -18.46 17.86 7.66
C LEU A 94 -17.50 17.65 6.48
N GLY A 95 -16.45 18.47 6.37
CA GLY A 95 -15.45 18.33 5.31
C GLY A 95 -14.69 17.00 5.37
N ALA A 96 -14.25 16.59 6.56
CA ALA A 96 -13.60 15.28 6.76
C ALA A 96 -14.52 14.11 6.39
N ALA A 97 -15.76 14.15 6.84
CA ALA A 97 -16.76 13.13 6.57
C ALA A 97 -17.18 13.09 5.11
N PHE A 98 -17.26 14.25 4.44
CA PHE A 98 -17.48 14.34 3.01
C PHE A 98 -16.36 13.65 2.23
N ASN A 99 -15.10 13.99 2.53
CA ASN A 99 -13.95 13.41 1.83
C ASN A 99 -13.85 11.89 2.09
N TRP A 100 -14.14 11.45 3.32
CA TRP A 100 -14.20 10.03 3.64
C TRP A 100 -15.37 9.33 2.94
N GLY A 101 -16.56 9.92 2.90
CA GLY A 101 -17.75 9.38 2.22
C GLY A 101 -17.59 9.25 0.70
N ASN A 102 -16.74 10.09 0.09
CA ASN A 102 -16.40 10.01 -1.33
C ASN A 102 -15.29 8.97 -1.64
N ASN A 103 -14.76 8.27 -0.63
CA ASN A 103 -13.73 7.25 -0.82
C ASN A 103 -14.37 5.97 -1.42
N PRO A 104 -13.94 5.53 -2.61
CA PRO A 104 -14.54 4.37 -3.30
C PRO A 104 -14.40 3.06 -2.51
N ASN A 105 -13.36 2.94 -1.68
CA ASN A 105 -13.13 1.73 -0.89
C ASN A 105 -14.16 1.52 0.23
N LEU A 106 -14.98 2.55 0.55
CA LEU A 106 -16.12 2.36 1.44
C LEU A 106 -17.19 1.43 0.85
N GLY A 107 -17.20 1.22 -0.47
CA GLY A 107 -18.06 0.22 -1.10
C GLY A 107 -17.79 -1.21 -0.61
N ALA A 108 -16.56 -1.49 -0.13
CA ALA A 108 -16.20 -2.78 0.44
C ALA A 108 -16.69 -2.98 1.90
N PHE A 109 -17.51 -2.07 2.44
CA PHE A 109 -18.02 -2.15 3.81
C PHE A 109 -18.86 -3.41 4.05
N THR A 110 -19.69 -3.77 3.08
CA THR A 110 -20.35 -5.08 3.04
C THR A 110 -20.57 -5.52 1.61
N ASN A 111 -20.15 -6.75 1.29
CA ASN A 111 -20.41 -7.38 0.00
C ASN A 111 -21.76 -8.10 -0.04
N THR A 112 -22.47 -8.18 1.10
CA THR A 112 -23.74 -8.90 1.21
C THR A 112 -24.78 -8.07 1.95
N HIS A 113 -26.06 -8.29 1.65
CA HIS A 113 -27.18 -7.69 2.36
C HIS A 113 -27.51 -8.41 3.70
N VAL A 114 -26.66 -9.36 4.12
CA VAL A 114 -26.86 -10.20 5.30
C VAL A 114 -25.87 -9.77 6.39
N ILE A 115 -26.31 -9.82 7.65
CA ILE A 115 -25.43 -9.60 8.79
C ILE A 115 -24.45 -10.78 8.87
N ASN A 116 -23.18 -10.51 8.55
CA ASN A 116 -22.09 -11.47 8.65
C ASN A 116 -21.01 -10.97 9.62
N THR A 117 -20.04 -11.84 9.92
CA THR A 117 -18.91 -11.51 10.80
C THR A 117 -18.12 -10.31 10.29
N ASP A 118 -17.93 -10.19 8.97
CA ASP A 118 -17.18 -9.08 8.36
C ASP A 118 -17.84 -7.73 8.62
N LEU A 119 -19.16 -7.64 8.43
CA LEU A 119 -19.94 -6.43 8.72
C LEU A 119 -19.79 -6.01 10.19
N LEU A 120 -19.89 -6.97 11.12
CA LEU A 120 -19.74 -6.69 12.56
C LEU A 120 -18.33 -6.20 12.90
N LEU A 121 -17.29 -6.83 12.32
CA LEU A 121 -15.90 -6.42 12.53
C LEU A 121 -15.61 -5.04 11.91
N ASN A 122 -16.13 -4.76 10.72
CA ASN A 122 -15.99 -3.47 10.04
C ASN A 122 -16.69 -2.34 10.83
N LEU A 123 -17.91 -2.58 11.30
CA LEU A 123 -18.66 -1.63 12.13
C LEU A 123 -17.94 -1.35 13.46
N ALA A 124 -17.51 -2.41 14.15
CA ALA A 124 -16.78 -2.27 15.41
C ALA A 124 -15.48 -1.48 15.20
N ALA A 125 -14.73 -1.74 14.13
CA ALA A 125 -13.51 -1.01 13.81
C ALA A 125 -13.76 0.49 13.61
N ILE A 126 -14.84 0.87 12.92
CA ILE A 126 -15.21 2.28 12.73
C ILE A 126 -15.54 2.95 14.08
N VAL A 127 -16.36 2.31 14.91
CA VAL A 127 -16.76 2.85 16.22
C VAL A 127 -15.54 3.04 17.13
N VAL A 128 -14.66 2.05 17.18
CA VAL A 128 -13.43 2.12 17.99
C VAL A 128 -12.52 3.22 17.45
N ALA A 129 -12.37 3.35 16.13
CA ALA A 129 -11.54 4.38 15.52
C ALA A 129 -12.05 5.80 15.83
N PHE A 130 -13.35 6.07 15.68
CA PHE A 130 -13.92 7.38 16.05
C PHE A 130 -13.72 7.69 17.54
N THR A 131 -13.95 6.70 18.40
CA THR A 131 -13.69 6.84 19.85
C THR A 131 -12.23 7.21 20.10
N TRP A 132 -11.30 6.56 19.40
CA TRP A 132 -9.87 6.83 19.53
C TRP A 132 -9.46 8.20 19.01
N VAL A 133 -10.02 8.64 17.88
CA VAL A 133 -9.80 9.98 17.31
C VAL A 133 -10.28 11.08 18.27
N ILE A 134 -11.47 10.92 18.85
CA ILE A 134 -12.00 11.84 19.86
C ILE A 134 -11.09 11.86 21.10
N PHE A 135 -10.65 10.68 21.56
CA PHE A 135 -9.73 10.56 22.68
C PHE A 135 -8.41 11.31 22.44
N CYS A 136 -7.80 11.17 21.26
CA CYS A 136 -6.61 11.91 20.86
C CYS A 136 -6.82 13.43 20.88
N ALA A 137 -7.97 13.92 20.38
CA ALA A 137 -8.31 15.34 20.40
C ALA A 137 -8.43 15.91 21.81
N VAL A 138 -9.09 15.17 22.72
CA VAL A 138 -9.23 15.56 24.13
C VAL A 138 -7.87 15.56 24.83
N LEU A 139 -7.04 14.54 24.61
CA LEU A 139 -5.69 14.49 25.18
C LEU A 139 -4.83 15.67 24.71
N LEU A 140 -4.83 15.96 23.40
CA LEU A 140 -4.11 17.10 22.85
C LEU A 140 -4.59 18.42 23.47
N LEU A 141 -5.91 18.60 23.62
CA LEU A 141 -6.49 19.77 24.31
C LEU A 141 -5.95 19.89 25.75
N LEU A 142 -5.97 18.81 26.53
CA LEU A 142 -5.50 18.81 27.91
C LEU A 142 -4.01 19.12 28.01
N MET A 143 -3.21 18.63 27.07
CA MET A 143 -1.77 18.86 27.02
C MET A 143 -1.43 20.30 26.64
N ILE A 144 -2.11 20.86 25.65
CA ILE A 144 -1.87 22.21 25.15
C ILE A 144 -2.29 23.29 26.13
N ARG A 145 -3.26 23.01 27.01
CA ARG A 145 -3.55 23.87 28.17
C ARG A 145 -2.36 24.01 29.13
N GLN A 146 -1.46 23.02 29.20
CA GLN A 146 -0.21 23.10 29.98
C GLN A 146 0.96 23.64 29.16
N LEU A 147 0.87 23.60 27.82
CA LEU A 147 1.89 24.00 26.86
C LEU A 147 1.35 25.05 25.86
N PRO A 148 0.91 26.24 26.31
CA PRO A 148 0.23 27.20 25.44
C PRO A 148 1.08 27.68 24.26
N ARG A 149 2.42 27.70 24.43
CA ARG A 149 3.37 28.08 23.36
C ARG A 149 3.36 27.10 22.17
N GLY A 150 3.08 25.81 22.41
CA GLY A 150 3.03 24.79 21.36
C GLY A 150 1.78 24.87 20.47
N ARG A 151 0.75 25.62 20.88
CA ARG A 151 -0.53 25.68 20.18
C ARG A 151 -0.38 26.20 18.74
N TRP A 152 0.19 27.38 18.56
CA TRP A 152 0.28 28.02 17.24
C TRP A 152 1.12 27.24 16.24
N PRO A 153 2.33 26.75 16.59
CA PRO A 153 3.12 25.89 15.70
C PRO A 153 2.35 24.65 15.25
N LEU A 154 1.69 23.94 16.17
CA LEU A 154 0.91 22.74 15.83
C LEU A 154 -0.29 23.07 14.95
N LEU A 155 -0.95 24.19 15.21
CA LEU A 155 -2.13 24.63 14.46
C LEU A 155 -1.74 24.98 13.02
N MET A 156 -0.68 25.78 12.84
CA MET A 156 -0.13 26.11 11.51
C MET A 156 0.29 24.85 10.75
N LEU A 157 1.02 23.94 11.42
CA LEU A 157 1.53 22.74 10.79
C LEU A 157 0.41 21.79 10.38
N LEU A 158 -0.55 21.50 11.26
CA LEU A 158 -1.69 20.63 10.93
C LEU A 158 -2.57 21.22 9.81
N THR A 159 -2.78 22.54 9.81
CA THR A 159 -3.52 23.17 8.73
C THR A 159 -2.75 23.11 7.41
N PHE A 160 -1.44 23.36 7.42
CA PHE A 160 -0.59 23.20 6.23
C PHE A 160 -0.63 21.76 5.70
N LEU A 161 -0.55 20.76 6.57
CA LEU A 161 -0.62 19.35 6.21
C LEU A 161 -1.97 18.97 5.58
N LEU A 162 -3.08 19.59 5.99
CA LEU A 162 -4.39 19.40 5.36
C LEU A 162 -4.53 20.13 4.01
N ILE A 163 -3.83 21.26 3.85
CA ILE A 163 -3.83 22.03 2.59
C ILE A 163 -3.11 21.26 1.48
N LEU A 164 -1.99 20.57 1.78
CA LEU A 164 -1.17 19.87 0.79
C LEU A 164 -1.94 18.90 -0.14
N PRO A 165 -2.71 17.91 0.36
CA PRO A 165 -3.46 17.01 -0.52
C PRO A 165 -4.55 17.75 -1.29
N LEU A 166 -5.23 18.71 -0.66
CA LEU A 166 -6.27 19.52 -1.31
C LEU A 166 -5.72 20.38 -2.45
N SER A 167 -4.52 20.94 -2.30
CA SER A 167 -3.87 21.67 -3.40
C SER A 167 -3.43 20.75 -4.52
N GLY A 168 -3.01 19.52 -4.21
CA GLY A 168 -2.74 18.48 -5.22
C GLY A 168 -3.97 18.13 -6.05
N ASP A 169 -5.09 17.87 -5.38
CA ASP A 169 -6.37 17.56 -6.04
C ASP A 169 -6.85 18.73 -6.91
N ALA A 170 -6.76 19.96 -6.40
CA ALA A 170 -7.13 21.16 -7.16
C ALA A 170 -6.26 21.35 -8.41
N ILE A 171 -4.94 21.19 -8.30
CA ILE A 171 -4.02 21.28 -9.44
C ILE A 171 -4.30 20.18 -10.45
N LEU A 172 -4.51 18.94 -10.00
CA LEU A 172 -4.84 17.81 -10.86
C LEU A 172 -6.14 18.06 -11.65
N LEU A 173 -7.16 18.63 -11.00
CA LEU A 173 -8.42 18.99 -11.64
C LEU A 173 -8.25 20.13 -12.64
N LEU A 174 -7.45 21.15 -12.33
CA LEU A 174 -7.12 22.24 -13.27
C LEU A 174 -6.39 21.73 -14.51
N MET A 175 -5.50 20.74 -14.36
CA MET A 175 -4.84 20.08 -15.49
C MET A 175 -5.84 19.26 -16.32
N LYS A 176 -6.76 18.52 -15.68
CA LYS A 176 -7.83 17.77 -16.38
C LYS A 176 -8.78 18.68 -17.16
N LEU A 177 -9.05 19.89 -16.63
CA LEU A 177 -9.85 20.93 -17.28
C LEU A 177 -9.06 21.76 -18.31
N GLN A 178 -7.80 21.41 -18.60
CA GLN A 178 -6.93 22.10 -19.57
C GLN A 178 -6.65 23.58 -19.23
N VAL A 179 -6.84 23.99 -17.96
CA VAL A 179 -6.49 25.33 -17.49
C VAL A 179 -4.99 25.46 -17.22
N LEU A 180 -4.36 24.36 -16.77
CA LEU A 180 -2.92 24.26 -16.52
C LEU A 180 -2.25 23.25 -17.45
N PRO A 181 -1.00 23.49 -17.88
CA PRO A 181 -0.27 22.55 -18.73
C PRO A 181 0.18 21.30 -17.97
N LEU A 182 0.32 20.19 -18.69
CA LEU A 182 0.89 18.94 -18.19
C LEU A 182 2.43 19.01 -18.17
N THR A 183 3.01 19.48 -17.06
CA THR A 183 4.46 19.52 -16.87
C THR A 183 4.94 18.45 -15.88
N LYS A 184 6.18 17.98 -16.05
CA LYS A 184 6.81 16.98 -15.15
C LYS A 184 6.82 17.45 -13.69
N SER A 185 7.05 18.75 -13.44
CA SER A 185 7.08 19.32 -12.09
C SER A 185 5.71 19.31 -11.41
N LEU A 186 4.64 19.70 -12.11
CA LEU A 186 3.28 19.67 -11.58
C LEU A 186 2.82 18.24 -11.31
N LEU A 187 3.08 17.31 -12.23
CA LEU A 187 2.75 15.90 -12.04
C LEU A 187 3.48 15.28 -10.85
N SER A 188 4.78 15.58 -10.70
CA SER A 188 5.57 15.11 -9.57
C SER A 188 5.05 15.66 -8.23
N TYR A 189 4.72 16.95 -8.19
CA TYR A 189 4.12 17.57 -7.01
C TYR A 189 2.77 16.94 -6.65
N VAL A 190 1.85 16.83 -7.62
CA VAL A 190 0.54 16.21 -7.43
C VAL A 190 0.72 14.80 -6.89
N ALA A 191 1.52 13.97 -7.56
CA ALA A 191 1.78 12.61 -7.13
C ALA A 191 2.30 12.54 -5.68
N LEU A 192 3.22 13.41 -5.30
CA LEU A 192 3.77 13.45 -3.94
C LEU A 192 2.70 13.77 -2.89
N VAL A 193 1.90 14.81 -3.11
CA VAL A 193 0.94 15.28 -2.09
C VAL A 193 -0.36 14.49 -2.06
N THR A 194 -0.80 13.91 -3.18
CA THR A 194 -2.01 13.07 -3.23
C THR A 194 -1.72 11.65 -2.78
N ASN A 195 -0.60 11.04 -3.19
CA ASN A 195 -0.21 9.71 -2.71
C ASN A 195 0.30 9.75 -1.26
N GLY A 196 0.81 10.91 -0.82
CA GLY A 196 1.22 11.15 0.56
C GLY A 196 0.06 11.21 1.57
N HIS A 197 -1.21 11.07 1.16
CA HIS A 197 -2.35 11.11 2.09
C HIS A 197 -2.24 10.06 3.22
N ALA A 198 -1.70 8.87 2.92
CA ALA A 198 -1.43 7.85 3.94
C ALA A 198 -0.40 8.30 4.98
N TRP A 199 0.52 9.20 4.63
CA TRP A 199 1.54 9.73 5.53
C TRP A 199 0.99 10.77 6.50
N LEU A 200 -0.19 11.35 6.22
CA LEU A 200 -0.80 12.36 7.06
C LEU A 200 -1.09 11.86 8.49
N SER A 201 -1.57 10.63 8.63
CA SER A 201 -1.82 10.00 9.93
C SER A 201 -0.52 9.63 10.66
N TYR A 202 0.55 9.31 9.94
CA TYR A 202 1.89 9.12 10.51
C TYR A 202 2.46 10.45 11.03
N LEU A 203 2.30 11.53 10.27
CA LEU A 203 2.70 12.86 10.71
C LEU A 203 1.89 13.32 11.93
N CYS A 204 0.59 13.05 11.97
CA CYS A 204 -0.23 13.30 13.17
C CYS A 204 0.26 12.50 14.38
N ALA A 205 0.63 11.23 14.19
CA ALA A 205 1.23 10.41 15.24
C ALA A 205 2.55 11.01 15.74
N LEU A 206 3.41 11.46 14.82
CA LEU A 206 4.67 12.13 15.16
C LEU A 206 4.42 13.42 15.95
N LEU A 207 3.46 14.25 15.55
CA LEU A 207 3.10 15.47 16.27
C LEU A 207 2.54 15.18 17.67
N LEU A 208 1.74 14.13 17.81
CA LEU A 208 1.28 13.66 19.11
C LEU A 208 2.45 13.18 19.99
N ALA A 209 3.43 12.47 19.41
CA ALA A 209 4.65 12.03 20.10
C ALA A 209 5.48 13.21 20.58
N ILE A 210 5.76 14.19 19.70
CA ILE A 210 6.51 15.40 20.03
C ILE A 210 5.80 16.19 21.13
N THR A 211 4.48 16.34 21.04
CA THR A 211 3.71 17.03 22.08
C THR A 211 3.76 16.27 23.40
N THR A 212 3.75 14.93 23.38
CA THR A 212 3.91 14.06 24.56
C THR A 212 5.28 14.20 25.19
N LEU A 213 6.34 14.26 24.38
CA LEU A 213 7.69 14.52 24.84
C LEU A 213 7.81 15.90 25.50
N CYS A 214 7.29 16.96 24.86
CA CYS A 214 7.26 18.30 25.43
C CYS A 214 6.45 18.37 26.75
N TYR A 215 5.43 17.51 26.90
CA TYR A 215 4.61 17.43 28.11
C TYR A 215 5.35 16.86 29.33
N LEU A 216 6.52 16.25 29.13
CA LEU A 216 7.42 15.91 30.24
C LEU A 216 7.83 17.14 31.05
N MET A 217 7.93 18.33 30.45
CA MET A 217 8.32 19.55 31.16
C MET A 217 7.30 19.94 32.25
N PRO A 218 5.98 20.11 31.97
CA PRO A 218 4.96 20.26 33.01
C PRO A 218 4.96 19.14 34.06
N LEU A 219 5.17 17.89 33.64
CA LEU A 219 5.17 16.73 34.52
C LEU A 219 6.33 16.78 35.53
N GLN A 220 7.55 17.08 35.06
CA GLN A 220 8.74 17.25 35.89
C GLN A 220 8.58 18.43 36.85
N ARG A 221 8.07 19.58 36.37
CA ARG A 221 7.78 20.74 37.22
C ARG A 221 6.78 20.40 38.33
N ALA A 222 5.75 19.62 38.03
CA ALA A 222 4.79 19.17 39.03
C ALA A 222 5.42 18.20 40.04
N SER A 223 6.30 17.30 39.60
CA SER A 223 7.07 16.41 40.49
C SER A 223 7.94 17.21 41.47
N ASN A 224 8.69 18.20 40.96
CA ASN A 224 9.55 19.05 41.79
C ASN A 224 8.74 19.86 42.81
N ARG A 225 7.52 20.33 42.45
CA ARG A 225 6.61 20.98 43.40
C ARG A 225 6.13 20.05 44.51
N VAL A 226 5.94 18.75 44.23
CA VAL A 226 5.57 17.78 45.27
C VAL A 226 6.73 17.59 46.25
N ALA A 227 7.96 17.49 45.74
CA ALA A 227 9.16 17.32 46.55
C ALA A 227 9.47 18.55 47.41
N GLY A 228 9.27 19.76 46.88
CA GLY A 228 9.56 21.01 47.58
C GLY A 228 8.53 21.45 48.63
N ASN A 229 7.37 20.80 48.74
CA ASN A 229 6.35 21.13 49.73
C ASN A 229 6.48 20.24 50.97
N SER A 230 6.94 20.81 52.08
CA SER A 230 6.99 20.13 53.39
C SER A 230 5.64 20.07 54.10
N GLU A 231 4.78 21.08 53.90
CA GLU A 231 3.46 21.13 54.53
C GLU A 231 2.49 20.02 54.02
N PRO A 232 1.83 19.26 54.91
CA PRO A 232 1.00 18.13 54.51
C PRO A 232 -0.18 18.47 53.59
N ILE A 233 -0.82 19.63 53.77
CA ILE A 233 -1.99 20.04 52.97
C ILE A 233 -1.54 20.48 51.57
N ALA A 234 -0.54 21.36 51.48
CA ALA A 234 0.03 21.81 50.20
C ALA A 234 0.60 20.64 49.39
N ARG A 235 1.31 19.71 50.05
CA ARG A 235 1.84 18.50 49.43
C ARG A 235 0.75 17.59 48.86
N ARG A 236 -0.37 17.40 49.58
CA ARG A 236 -1.52 16.60 49.07
C ARG A 236 -2.13 17.22 47.82
N LYS A 237 -2.30 18.54 47.78
CA LYS A 237 -2.82 19.26 46.59
C LYS A 237 -1.86 19.17 45.40
N ALA A 238 -0.55 19.32 45.63
CA ALA A 238 0.47 19.14 44.61
C ALA A 238 0.49 17.70 44.06
N LEU A 239 0.36 16.70 44.94
CA LEU A 239 0.35 15.29 44.56
C LEU A 239 -0.87 14.94 43.69
N ALA A 240 -2.05 15.45 44.02
CA ALA A 240 -3.25 15.29 43.19
C ALA A 240 -3.05 15.87 41.77
N SER A 241 -2.40 17.04 41.68
CA SER A 241 -2.11 17.70 40.41
C SER A 241 -1.09 16.92 39.58
N TYR A 242 -0.01 16.44 40.22
CA TYR A 242 0.98 15.56 39.58
C TYR A 242 0.37 14.26 39.07
N ARG A 243 -0.48 13.60 39.87
CA ARG A 243 -1.18 12.37 39.45
C ARG A 243 -2.07 12.62 38.23
N ASN A 244 -2.74 13.77 38.15
CA ASN A 244 -3.55 14.10 36.99
C ASN A 244 -2.70 14.28 35.72
N LEU A 245 -1.60 15.05 35.81
CA LEU A 245 -0.65 15.23 34.70
C LEU A 245 -0.05 13.88 34.27
N ARG A 246 0.34 13.04 35.23
CA ARG A 246 0.88 11.70 34.96
C ARG A 246 -0.12 10.81 34.22
N ARG A 247 -1.40 10.84 34.60
CA ARG A 247 -2.46 10.09 33.87
C ARG A 247 -2.57 10.56 32.42
N VAL A 248 -2.63 11.87 32.19
CA VAL A 248 -2.69 12.44 30.83
C VAL A 248 -1.46 12.03 30.02
N PHE A 249 -0.26 12.06 30.60
CA PHE A 249 0.97 11.62 29.94
C PHE A 249 0.93 10.14 29.56
N ILE A 250 0.53 9.24 30.47
CA ILE A 250 0.41 7.81 30.19
C ILE A 250 -0.60 7.54 29.08
N PHE A 251 -1.76 8.20 29.13
CA PHE A 251 -2.78 8.06 28.10
C PHE A 251 -2.36 8.65 26.75
N ALA A 252 -1.57 9.72 26.74
CA ALA A 252 -0.98 10.27 25.52
C ALA A 252 0.04 9.32 24.89
N LEU A 253 0.87 8.66 25.71
CA LEU A 253 1.79 7.62 25.23
C LEU A 253 1.01 6.44 24.64
N LEU A 254 -0.03 5.96 25.34
CA LEU A 254 -0.90 4.89 24.83
C LEU A 254 -1.58 5.28 23.51
N ALA A 255 -2.12 6.50 23.43
CA ALA A 255 -2.75 7.02 22.23
C ALA A 255 -1.77 7.04 21.04
N TRP A 256 -0.54 7.50 21.27
CA TRP A 256 0.52 7.46 20.27
C TRP A 256 0.86 6.03 19.83
N VAL A 257 1.08 5.10 20.77
CA VAL A 257 1.39 3.69 20.46
C VAL A 257 0.30 3.06 19.61
N VAL A 258 -0.97 3.27 19.95
CA VAL A 258 -2.09 2.69 19.19
C VAL A 258 -2.20 3.32 17.80
N VAL A 259 -2.07 4.65 17.67
CA VAL A 259 -2.13 5.32 16.37
C VAL A 259 -0.97 4.89 15.47
N ALA A 260 0.27 4.85 15.98
CA ALA A 260 1.43 4.43 15.20
C ALA A 260 1.40 2.92 14.90
N GLY A 261 1.11 2.11 15.91
CA GLY A 261 1.07 0.65 15.81
C GLY A 261 -0.04 0.15 14.88
N ALA A 262 -1.22 0.76 14.89
CA ALA A 262 -2.30 0.36 13.98
C ALA A 262 -1.96 0.62 12.52
N GLN A 263 -1.27 1.72 12.21
CA GLN A 263 -0.81 2.05 10.87
C GLN A 263 0.31 1.11 10.42
N LEU A 264 1.31 0.89 11.28
CA LEU A 264 2.41 -0.04 10.99
C LEU A 264 1.90 -1.48 10.78
N TYR A 265 0.95 -1.91 11.60
CA TYR A 265 0.30 -3.21 11.44
C TYR A 265 -0.48 -3.28 10.12
N TRP A 266 -1.16 -2.22 9.73
CA TRP A 266 -1.83 -2.18 8.43
C TRP A 266 -0.83 -2.34 7.29
N ASP A 267 0.18 -1.48 7.21
CA ASP A 267 1.14 -1.46 6.11
C ASP A 267 2.01 -2.73 6.02
N LYS A 268 2.35 -3.34 7.17
CA LYS A 268 3.30 -4.47 7.23
C LYS A 268 2.65 -5.84 7.41
N VAL A 269 1.39 -5.90 7.80
CA VAL A 269 0.70 -7.16 8.09
C VAL A 269 -0.64 -7.24 7.37
N ALA A 270 -1.56 -6.32 7.65
CA ALA A 270 -2.94 -6.47 7.20
C ALA A 270 -3.15 -6.19 5.71
N SER A 271 -2.38 -5.28 5.12
CA SER A 271 -2.48 -4.91 3.71
C SER A 271 -1.54 -5.69 2.80
N GLN A 272 -0.74 -6.61 3.35
CA GLN A 272 0.18 -7.41 2.54
C GLN A 272 -0.62 -8.41 1.70
N PRO A 273 -0.29 -8.58 0.41
CA PRO A 273 -0.90 -9.63 -0.39
C PRO A 273 -0.62 -11.01 0.22
N PRO A 274 -1.48 -12.00 -0.01
CA PRO A 274 -1.22 -13.37 0.42
C PRO A 274 0.09 -13.86 -0.19
N GLN A 275 0.89 -14.58 0.60
CA GLN A 275 2.19 -15.07 0.16
C GLN A 275 2.02 -16.23 -0.85
N LEU A 276 2.77 -16.16 -1.94
CA LEU A 276 2.88 -17.27 -2.89
C LEU A 276 3.58 -18.46 -2.21
N SER A 277 3.12 -19.68 -2.50
CA SER A 277 3.87 -20.88 -2.12
C SER A 277 5.23 -20.91 -2.82
N GLU A 278 6.22 -21.54 -2.17
CA GLU A 278 7.58 -21.65 -2.68
C GLU A 278 7.61 -22.24 -4.10
N ALA A 279 8.44 -21.64 -4.96
CA ALA A 279 8.64 -22.11 -6.33
C ALA A 279 9.82 -23.09 -6.36
N LEU A 280 9.55 -24.36 -6.70
CA LEU A 280 10.59 -25.38 -6.80
C LEU A 280 11.45 -25.14 -8.05
N PRO A 281 12.79 -25.04 -7.92
CA PRO A 281 13.65 -24.86 -9.08
C PRO A 281 13.64 -26.09 -9.97
N VAL A 282 13.56 -25.88 -11.27
CA VAL A 282 13.64 -26.94 -12.28
C VAL A 282 14.77 -26.66 -13.28
N THR A 283 15.40 -27.73 -13.73
CA THR A 283 16.49 -27.69 -14.72
C THR A 283 16.11 -28.52 -15.94
N LEU A 284 16.66 -28.14 -17.10
CA LEU A 284 16.53 -28.94 -18.31
C LEU A 284 17.38 -30.21 -18.18
N ALA A 285 16.81 -31.34 -18.58
CA ALA A 285 17.54 -32.58 -18.78
C ALA A 285 18.35 -32.53 -20.10
N ALA A 286 19.12 -33.59 -20.37
CA ALA A 286 20.02 -33.65 -21.52
C ALA A 286 19.28 -33.60 -22.89
N ASP A 287 18.00 -33.94 -22.89
CA ASP A 287 17.09 -33.88 -24.05
C ASP A 287 16.43 -32.51 -24.25
N GLY A 288 16.77 -31.52 -23.41
CA GLY A 288 16.20 -30.18 -23.49
C GLY A 288 14.79 -30.04 -22.92
N LEU A 289 14.34 -31.03 -22.13
CA LEU A 289 13.02 -31.03 -21.49
C LEU A 289 13.11 -30.88 -19.97
N VAL A 290 12.11 -30.27 -19.37
CA VAL A 290 11.87 -30.34 -17.92
C VAL A 290 10.95 -31.52 -17.64
N HIS A 291 11.37 -32.46 -16.78
CA HIS A 291 10.58 -33.62 -16.36
C HIS A 291 10.02 -33.41 -14.96
N ILE A 292 8.70 -33.56 -14.81
CA ILE A 292 8.00 -33.43 -13.54
C ILE A 292 7.19 -34.71 -13.28
N PRO A 293 7.44 -35.45 -12.20
CA PRO A 293 6.65 -36.62 -11.85
C PRO A 293 5.17 -36.26 -11.62
N VAL A 294 4.25 -36.98 -12.26
CA VAL A 294 2.79 -36.75 -12.12
C VAL A 294 2.32 -36.93 -10.68
N GLU A 295 2.95 -37.86 -9.94
CA GLU A 295 2.64 -38.11 -8.53
C GLU A 295 2.83 -36.88 -7.65
N GLN A 296 3.76 -35.98 -8.01
CA GLN A 296 3.99 -34.74 -7.28
C GLN A 296 2.82 -33.74 -7.42
N VAL A 297 2.09 -33.77 -8.54
CA VAL A 297 1.16 -32.70 -8.94
C VAL A 297 -0.31 -33.15 -9.08
N ARG A 298 -0.60 -34.43 -8.80
CA ARG A 298 -1.94 -35.03 -8.97
C ARG A 298 -2.93 -34.73 -7.83
N ASP A 299 -2.47 -34.19 -6.71
CA ASP A 299 -3.24 -34.04 -5.45
C ASP A 299 -4.30 -32.92 -5.48
N GLY A 300 -4.46 -32.24 -6.62
CA GLY A 300 -5.41 -31.13 -6.81
C GLY A 300 -4.94 -29.79 -6.26
N LYS A 301 -3.73 -29.71 -5.69
CA LYS A 301 -3.14 -28.46 -5.21
C LYS A 301 -2.38 -27.74 -6.31
N LEU A 302 -2.10 -26.47 -6.06
CA LEU A 302 -1.22 -25.65 -6.87
C LEU A 302 0.25 -25.95 -6.51
N HIS A 303 0.98 -26.52 -7.45
CA HIS A 303 2.42 -26.81 -7.34
C HIS A 303 3.21 -25.84 -8.19
N ARG A 304 4.04 -25.00 -7.56
CA ARG A 304 4.78 -23.95 -8.23
C ARG A 304 6.21 -24.37 -8.51
N PHE A 305 6.68 -23.99 -9.69
CA PHE A 305 8.03 -24.24 -10.17
C PHE A 305 8.64 -22.94 -10.73
N VAL A 306 9.96 -22.92 -10.83
CA VAL A 306 10.71 -21.83 -11.45
C VAL A 306 11.81 -22.38 -12.33
N TRP A 307 11.83 -21.94 -13.58
CA TRP A 307 12.93 -22.14 -14.51
C TRP A 307 13.68 -20.81 -14.67
N VAL A 308 15.01 -20.86 -14.64
CA VAL A 308 15.85 -19.66 -14.81
C VAL A 308 16.40 -19.68 -16.24
N ALA A 309 16.03 -18.68 -17.03
CA ALA A 309 16.52 -18.50 -18.39
C ALA A 309 18.02 -18.14 -18.39
N ASP A 310 18.67 -18.29 -19.53
CA ASP A 310 20.10 -17.99 -19.69
C ASP A 310 20.43 -16.51 -19.39
N ASP A 311 19.47 -15.61 -19.59
CA ASP A 311 19.61 -14.20 -19.23
C ASP A 311 19.40 -13.90 -17.72
N GLY A 312 19.07 -14.93 -16.94
CA GLY A 312 18.77 -14.90 -15.52
C GLY A 312 17.31 -14.62 -15.18
N LYS A 313 16.40 -14.45 -16.14
CA LYS A 313 14.99 -14.25 -15.83
C LYS A 313 14.37 -15.50 -15.19
N ALA A 314 13.70 -15.29 -14.06
CA ALA A 314 12.97 -16.33 -13.34
C ALA A 314 11.56 -16.50 -13.92
N VAL A 315 11.37 -17.54 -14.72
CA VAL A 315 10.07 -17.91 -15.30
C VAL A 315 9.36 -18.83 -14.33
N ARG A 316 8.34 -18.31 -13.64
CA ARG A 316 7.52 -19.11 -12.72
C ARG A 316 6.33 -19.71 -13.45
N PHE A 317 6.03 -20.96 -13.16
CA PHE A 317 4.82 -21.62 -13.63
C PHE A 317 4.26 -22.48 -12.52
N PHE A 318 3.02 -22.89 -12.63
CA PHE A 318 2.45 -23.85 -11.71
C PHE A 318 1.63 -24.89 -12.45
N ILE A 319 1.51 -26.04 -11.79
CA ILE A 319 0.73 -27.18 -12.25
C ILE A 319 -0.37 -27.43 -11.23
N ILE A 320 -1.58 -27.66 -11.74
CA ILE A 320 -2.73 -28.03 -10.92
C ILE A 320 -3.53 -29.13 -11.61
N ASN A 321 -3.93 -30.15 -10.84
CA ASN A 321 -4.93 -31.10 -11.29
C ASN A 321 -6.33 -30.47 -11.11
N ARG A 322 -7.02 -30.20 -12.22
CA ARG A 322 -8.26 -29.41 -12.20
C ARG A 322 -9.47 -30.14 -11.62
N TYR A 323 -9.37 -31.46 -11.45
CA TYR A 323 -10.46 -32.30 -10.99
C TYR A 323 -9.96 -33.29 -9.93
N PRO A 324 -10.67 -33.45 -8.80
CA PRO A 324 -10.26 -34.35 -7.73
C PRO A 324 -10.44 -35.83 -8.10
N ASP A 325 -11.39 -36.14 -8.98
CA ASP A 325 -11.82 -37.49 -9.37
C ASP A 325 -11.04 -38.08 -10.55
N ARG A 326 -10.27 -37.27 -11.28
CA ARG A 326 -9.57 -37.68 -12.50
C ARG A 326 -8.35 -36.81 -12.78
N LEU A 327 -7.34 -37.40 -13.40
CA LEU A 327 -6.12 -36.69 -13.77
C LEU A 327 -6.37 -35.78 -14.98
N ARG A 328 -6.42 -34.47 -14.73
CA ARG A 328 -6.60 -33.42 -15.73
C ARG A 328 -5.71 -32.24 -15.36
N LEU A 329 -4.43 -32.41 -15.64
CA LEU A 329 -3.40 -31.40 -15.39
C LEU A 329 -3.60 -30.19 -16.30
N SER A 330 -3.19 -29.04 -15.76
CA SER A 330 -2.98 -27.81 -16.51
C SER A 330 -1.67 -27.20 -16.06
N VAL A 331 -0.85 -26.84 -17.04
CA VAL A 331 0.41 -26.12 -16.85
C VAL A 331 0.19 -24.69 -17.33
N VAL A 332 0.49 -23.72 -16.46
CA VAL A 332 0.25 -22.30 -16.72
C VAL A 332 1.38 -21.48 -16.12
N PHE A 333 1.69 -20.34 -16.72
CA PHE A 333 2.57 -19.36 -16.11
C PHE A 333 1.92 -18.79 -14.85
N ASP A 334 2.73 -18.54 -13.83
CA ASP A 334 2.29 -17.84 -12.60
C ASP A 334 2.22 -16.32 -12.83
N ALA A 335 1.49 -15.94 -13.89
CA ALA A 335 1.33 -14.59 -14.39
C ALA A 335 -0.06 -14.40 -15.01
N CYS A 336 -0.58 -13.18 -14.90
CA CYS A 336 -1.87 -12.76 -15.42
C CYS A 336 -1.65 -11.77 -16.56
N LEU A 337 -2.38 -11.94 -17.68
CA LEU A 337 -2.28 -11.03 -18.82
C LEU A 337 -2.66 -9.58 -18.46
N LEU A 338 -3.56 -9.40 -17.49
CA LEU A 338 -4.05 -8.09 -17.04
C LEU A 338 -3.28 -7.53 -15.84
N CYS A 339 -2.75 -8.41 -14.97
CA CYS A 339 -2.19 -8.01 -13.68
C CYS A 339 -0.68 -8.24 -13.54
N GLY A 340 -0.04 -8.83 -14.55
CA GLY A 340 1.39 -9.13 -14.55
C GLY A 340 1.76 -10.34 -13.68
N ASP A 341 3.00 -10.36 -13.22
CA ASP A 341 3.65 -11.45 -12.48
C ASP A 341 3.38 -11.44 -10.97
N GLN A 342 2.25 -10.88 -10.51
CA GLN A 342 1.89 -10.94 -9.08
C GLN A 342 1.56 -12.37 -8.62
N GLY A 343 1.18 -13.25 -9.56
CA GLY A 343 0.96 -14.67 -9.32
C GLY A 343 -0.41 -15.01 -8.73
N TYR A 344 -0.54 -16.29 -8.37
CA TYR A 344 -1.78 -16.89 -7.87
C TYR A 344 -1.57 -17.66 -6.55
N VAL A 345 -2.53 -17.60 -5.65
CA VAL A 345 -2.53 -18.39 -4.41
C VAL A 345 -3.69 -19.37 -4.40
N MET A 346 -3.53 -20.47 -3.67
CA MET A 346 -4.63 -21.40 -3.41
C MET A 346 -5.04 -21.30 -1.95
N GLU A 347 -6.27 -20.87 -1.71
CA GLU A 347 -6.87 -20.77 -0.38
C GLU A 347 -8.07 -21.72 -0.31
N GLY A 348 -7.97 -22.76 0.53
CA GLY A 348 -8.96 -23.82 0.56
C GLY A 348 -9.05 -24.55 -0.79
N ASN A 349 -10.21 -24.45 -1.45
CA ASN A 349 -10.45 -25.07 -2.76
C ASN A 349 -10.61 -24.03 -3.89
N GLN A 350 -9.96 -22.88 -3.75
CA GLN A 350 -10.05 -21.76 -4.69
C GLN A 350 -8.66 -21.27 -5.05
N VAL A 351 -8.47 -20.98 -6.34
CA VAL A 351 -7.27 -20.30 -6.84
C VAL A 351 -7.62 -18.82 -6.98
N ILE A 352 -6.78 -17.92 -6.49
CA ILE A 352 -7.06 -16.49 -6.42
C ILE A 352 -5.89 -15.74 -7.05
N CYS A 353 -6.18 -14.78 -7.94
CA CYS A 353 -5.16 -13.88 -8.46
C CYS A 353 -4.77 -12.88 -7.36
N VAL A 354 -3.48 -12.79 -7.03
CA VAL A 354 -2.99 -11.95 -5.93
C VAL A 354 -3.25 -10.46 -6.16
N ALA A 355 -3.25 -10.01 -7.41
CA ALA A 355 -3.41 -8.60 -7.76
C ALA A 355 -4.88 -8.13 -7.78
N CYS A 356 -5.75 -8.90 -8.45
CA CYS A 356 -7.16 -8.51 -8.66
C CYS A 356 -8.11 -9.15 -7.63
N ALA A 357 -7.63 -10.07 -6.77
CA ALA A 357 -8.41 -10.87 -5.83
C ALA A 357 -9.59 -11.63 -6.48
N VAL A 358 -9.55 -11.83 -7.80
CA VAL A 358 -10.57 -12.60 -8.52
C VAL A 358 -10.36 -14.09 -8.24
N HIS A 359 -11.45 -14.74 -7.84
CA HIS A 359 -11.49 -16.18 -7.64
C HIS A 359 -11.60 -16.88 -8.99
N ILE A 360 -10.61 -17.70 -9.28
CA ILE A 360 -10.49 -18.45 -10.52
C ILE A 360 -11.24 -19.76 -10.38
N PHE A 361 -12.11 -20.03 -11.35
CA PHE A 361 -12.78 -21.31 -11.45
C PHE A 361 -11.75 -22.38 -11.88
N ILE A 362 -11.34 -23.26 -10.97
CA ILE A 362 -10.26 -24.23 -11.21
C ILE A 362 -10.39 -24.99 -12.56
N PRO A 363 -11.58 -25.48 -12.97
CA PRO A 363 -11.72 -26.15 -14.25
C PRO A 363 -11.40 -25.29 -15.49
N SER A 364 -11.44 -23.96 -15.39
CA SER A 364 -11.06 -23.06 -16.50
C SER A 364 -9.56 -22.82 -16.62
N ILE A 365 -8.75 -23.16 -15.61
CA ILE A 365 -7.29 -22.97 -15.67
C ILE A 365 -6.72 -23.72 -16.89
N GLY A 366 -5.84 -23.08 -17.64
CA GLY A 366 -5.36 -23.57 -18.95
C GLY A 366 -6.16 -23.08 -20.16
N LYS A 367 -7.19 -22.23 -19.96
CA LYS A 367 -7.83 -21.46 -21.05
C LYS A 367 -7.39 -20.00 -20.96
N ALA A 368 -7.05 -19.36 -22.06
CA ALA A 368 -6.71 -17.95 -22.05
C ALA A 368 -7.95 -17.05 -21.76
N GLY A 369 -7.73 -15.90 -21.10
CA GLY A 369 -8.73 -14.83 -20.95
C GLY A 369 -8.98 -14.38 -19.50
N GLY A 370 -9.34 -13.10 -19.33
CA GLY A 370 -9.65 -12.51 -18.01
C GLY A 370 -8.45 -12.52 -17.04
N CYS A 371 -8.72 -12.66 -15.73
CA CYS A 371 -7.68 -12.89 -14.71
C CYS A 371 -7.21 -14.38 -14.67
N ASN A 372 -7.55 -15.23 -15.64
CA ASN A 372 -7.10 -16.63 -15.65
C ASN A 372 -5.58 -16.70 -15.94
N PRO A 373 -4.83 -17.63 -15.33
CA PRO A 373 -3.39 -17.78 -15.58
C PRO A 373 -3.10 -18.04 -17.06
N ILE A 374 -2.00 -17.48 -17.55
CA ILE A 374 -1.61 -17.60 -18.96
C ILE A 374 -1.21 -19.07 -19.24
N PRO A 375 -1.84 -19.75 -20.21
CA PRO A 375 -1.48 -21.12 -20.57
C PRO A 375 -0.02 -21.24 -20.98
N LEU A 376 0.64 -22.30 -20.51
CA LEU A 376 1.91 -22.76 -21.06
C LEU A 376 1.57 -23.80 -22.13
N GLU A 377 2.09 -23.63 -23.33
CA GLU A 377 1.77 -24.46 -24.50
C GLU A 377 2.81 -25.58 -24.71
N ASP A 378 2.46 -26.58 -25.53
CA ASP A 378 3.35 -27.67 -25.99
C ASP A 378 3.96 -28.59 -24.91
N TRP A 379 3.46 -28.56 -23.68
CA TRP A 379 3.75 -29.59 -22.68
C TRP A 379 2.99 -30.88 -22.99
N LYS A 380 3.56 -32.02 -22.56
CA LYS A 380 2.94 -33.34 -22.70
C LYS A 380 2.94 -34.07 -21.36
N SER A 381 2.00 -34.98 -21.16
CA SER A 381 1.94 -35.79 -19.94
C SER A 381 1.43 -37.18 -20.28
N ASP A 382 2.00 -38.18 -19.61
CA ASP A 382 1.44 -39.52 -19.49
C ASP A 382 1.02 -39.79 -18.03
N ASP A 383 0.83 -41.06 -17.64
CA ASP A 383 0.45 -41.45 -16.28
C ASP A 383 1.58 -41.33 -15.24
N LYS A 384 2.83 -41.15 -15.68
CA LYS A 384 4.04 -41.15 -14.84
C LYS A 384 4.70 -39.78 -14.78
N GLU A 385 4.85 -39.11 -15.91
CA GLU A 385 5.58 -37.86 -16.03
C GLU A 385 4.88 -36.83 -16.91
N LEU A 386 5.17 -35.57 -16.60
CA LEU A 386 4.84 -34.40 -17.39
C LEU A 386 6.15 -33.78 -17.88
N VAL A 387 6.23 -33.52 -19.19
CA VAL A 387 7.40 -32.95 -19.85
C VAL A 387 7.08 -31.58 -20.44
N ILE A 388 7.99 -30.63 -20.24
CA ILE A 388 7.87 -29.25 -20.73
C ILE A 388 9.10 -28.90 -21.57
N PRO A 389 8.94 -28.55 -22.85
CA PRO A 389 10.04 -28.08 -23.69
C PRO A 389 10.62 -26.74 -23.23
N LYS A 390 11.93 -26.53 -23.45
CA LYS A 390 12.59 -25.23 -23.21
C LYS A 390 11.86 -24.07 -23.90
N ALA A 391 11.50 -24.23 -25.17
CA ALA A 391 10.83 -23.20 -25.97
C ALA A 391 9.51 -22.73 -25.33
N SER A 392 8.75 -23.65 -24.72
CA SER A 392 7.52 -23.33 -23.99
C SER A 392 7.79 -22.44 -22.78
N LEU A 393 8.89 -22.65 -22.05
CA LEU A 393 9.29 -21.81 -20.92
C LEU A 393 9.81 -20.45 -21.40
N GLU A 394 10.57 -20.42 -22.48
CA GLU A 394 11.11 -19.20 -23.10
C GLU A 394 10.00 -18.24 -23.56
N ALA A 395 8.87 -18.77 -24.05
CA ALA A 395 7.71 -17.96 -24.40
C ALA A 395 7.17 -17.12 -23.22
N GLY A 396 7.39 -17.57 -21.98
CA GLY A 396 6.94 -16.89 -20.76
C GLY A 396 7.87 -15.80 -20.23
N VAL A 397 9.09 -15.68 -20.77
CA VAL A 397 10.16 -14.77 -20.27
C VAL A 397 9.72 -13.31 -20.23
N ASN A 398 8.78 -12.90 -21.09
CA ASN A 398 8.28 -11.53 -21.14
C ASN A 398 7.18 -11.23 -20.11
N TYR A 399 6.62 -12.24 -19.46
CA TYR A 399 5.63 -12.05 -18.41
C TYR A 399 6.25 -11.77 -17.04
N PHE A 400 7.54 -12.09 -16.85
CA PHE A 400 8.22 -11.98 -15.56
C PHE A 400 9.25 -10.86 -15.52
N THR A 401 9.29 -10.16 -14.39
CA THR A 401 10.21 -9.04 -14.13
C THR A 401 11.40 -9.42 -13.26
N THR A 402 11.33 -10.56 -12.56
CA THR A 402 12.38 -11.00 -11.63
C THR A 402 13.59 -11.58 -12.38
N VAL A 403 14.79 -11.06 -12.08
CA VAL A 403 16.06 -11.53 -12.63
C VAL A 403 16.95 -12.04 -11.49
N VAL A 404 17.32 -13.31 -11.54
CA VAL A 404 18.29 -13.93 -10.63
C VAL A 404 19.69 -13.49 -11.03
N THR A 405 20.51 -13.13 -10.03
CA THR A 405 21.92 -12.82 -10.27
C THR A 405 22.67 -14.11 -10.61
N LEU A 406 23.20 -14.18 -11.82
CA LEU A 406 24.05 -15.27 -12.29
C LEU A 406 25.49 -14.78 -12.41
N GLU A 407 26.44 -15.60 -11.97
CA GLU A 407 27.85 -15.42 -12.35
C GLU A 407 28.02 -15.84 -13.81
N VAL A 408 28.54 -14.92 -14.62
CA VAL A 408 28.72 -15.10 -16.07
C VAL A 408 30.13 -14.72 -16.45
N ILE A 409 30.66 -15.37 -17.49
CA ILE A 409 32.04 -15.17 -17.95
C ILE A 409 31.99 -14.60 -19.37
N ASP A 410 32.72 -13.51 -19.60
CA ASP A 410 32.89 -12.95 -20.95
C ASP A 410 33.63 -13.99 -21.82
N PRO A 411 33.04 -14.45 -22.93
CA PRO A 411 33.65 -15.50 -23.73
C PRO A 411 34.93 -15.03 -24.47
N VAL A 412 35.11 -13.72 -24.66
CA VAL A 412 36.22 -13.10 -25.40
C VAL A 412 37.46 -12.95 -24.52
N ASP A 413 37.32 -12.40 -23.31
CA ASP A 413 38.46 -12.09 -22.43
C ASP A 413 38.50 -12.90 -21.11
N LYS A 414 37.48 -13.74 -20.87
CA LYS A 414 37.32 -14.58 -19.66
C LYS A 414 37.13 -13.81 -18.36
N THR A 415 36.77 -12.53 -18.43
CA THR A 415 36.42 -11.74 -17.25
C THR A 415 35.18 -12.32 -16.58
N HIS A 416 35.21 -12.43 -15.26
CA HIS A 416 34.04 -12.81 -14.46
C HIS A 416 33.20 -11.57 -14.14
N LEU A 417 31.91 -11.65 -14.42
CA LEU A 417 30.94 -10.60 -14.14
C LEU A 417 29.60 -11.22 -13.70
N THR A 418 28.60 -10.38 -13.44
CA THR A 418 27.24 -10.85 -13.19
C THR A 418 26.32 -10.37 -14.30
N ASN A 419 25.32 -11.17 -14.67
CA ASN A 419 24.33 -10.79 -15.69
C ASN A 419 23.70 -9.40 -15.48
N GLN A 420 23.51 -8.97 -14.22
CA GLN A 420 22.99 -7.64 -13.88
C GLN A 420 24.00 -6.48 -14.04
N LYS A 421 25.30 -6.77 -14.04
CA LYS A 421 26.38 -5.77 -14.22
C LYS A 421 26.88 -5.71 -15.66
N ALA A 422 26.54 -6.70 -16.48
CA ALA A 422 26.83 -6.73 -17.90
C ALA A 422 25.96 -5.71 -18.62
N GLU A 423 26.55 -4.64 -19.14
CA GLU A 423 25.82 -3.67 -19.95
C GLU A 423 25.51 -4.24 -21.35
N PHE A 424 26.36 -5.13 -21.85
CA PHE A 424 26.26 -5.71 -23.19
C PHE A 424 25.94 -7.21 -23.12
N LYS A 425 24.93 -7.64 -23.89
CA LYS A 425 24.55 -9.04 -24.05
C LYS A 425 24.21 -9.37 -25.50
N TYR A 426 24.46 -10.61 -25.89
CA TYR A 426 24.18 -11.11 -27.24
C TYR A 426 23.70 -12.56 -27.16
N SER A 427 22.59 -12.88 -27.84
CA SER A 427 22.11 -14.26 -27.94
C SER A 427 22.64 -14.91 -29.21
N TYR A 428 23.28 -16.08 -29.08
CA TYR A 428 23.79 -16.87 -30.19
C TYR A 428 23.48 -18.35 -29.97
N GLY A 429 22.74 -18.96 -30.90
CA GLY A 429 22.10 -20.26 -30.68
C GLY A 429 21.14 -20.20 -29.49
N ASP A 430 21.12 -21.26 -28.68
CA ASP A 430 20.25 -21.38 -27.51
C ASP A 430 20.83 -20.78 -26.23
N LYS A 431 21.84 -19.89 -26.32
CA LYS A 431 22.51 -19.28 -25.16
C LYS A 431 22.65 -17.77 -25.28
N THR A 432 22.48 -17.09 -24.15
CA THR A 432 22.81 -15.66 -24.01
C THR A 432 24.20 -15.49 -23.41
N TYR A 433 25.04 -14.72 -24.11
CA TYR A 433 26.39 -14.36 -23.69
C TYR A 433 26.43 -12.91 -23.20
N PHE A 434 27.31 -12.67 -22.23
CA PHE A 434 27.45 -11.38 -21.55
C PHE A 434 28.89 -10.86 -21.70
N PHE A 435 29.07 -9.55 -21.85
CA PHE A 435 30.37 -8.96 -22.14
C PHE A 435 30.76 -7.87 -21.16
N SER A 436 32.05 -7.81 -20.82
CA SER A 436 32.65 -6.83 -19.92
C SER A 436 32.76 -5.44 -20.56
N SER A 437 32.78 -5.37 -21.90
CA SER A 437 32.96 -4.13 -22.67
C SER A 437 32.28 -4.17 -24.04
N GLU A 438 32.01 -2.99 -24.59
CA GLU A 438 31.45 -2.82 -25.95
C GLU A 438 32.36 -3.42 -27.03
N THR A 439 33.67 -3.34 -26.83
CA THR A 439 34.68 -3.90 -27.75
C THR A 439 34.56 -5.42 -27.83
N ASN A 440 34.41 -6.11 -26.70
CA ASN A 440 34.26 -7.56 -26.67
C ASN A 440 32.92 -7.99 -27.27
N TYR A 441 31.84 -7.26 -26.95
CA TYR A 441 30.54 -7.46 -27.57
C TYR A 441 30.60 -7.37 -29.10
N ASN A 442 31.24 -6.32 -29.64
CA ASN A 442 31.37 -6.14 -31.08
C ASN A 442 32.24 -7.21 -31.75
N ARG A 443 33.31 -7.66 -31.07
CA ARG A 443 34.17 -8.77 -31.53
C ARG A 443 33.41 -10.08 -31.59
N PHE A 444 32.67 -10.42 -30.54
CA PHE A 444 31.83 -11.61 -30.51
C PHE A 444 30.75 -11.55 -31.57
N ARG A 445 30.04 -10.42 -31.70
CA ARG A 445 28.98 -10.26 -32.70
C ARG A 445 29.48 -10.39 -34.14
N ALA A 446 30.72 -9.97 -34.42
CA ALA A 446 31.30 -10.06 -35.76
C ALA A 446 31.66 -11.51 -36.14
N HIS A 447 32.19 -12.29 -35.19
CA HIS A 447 32.63 -13.67 -35.40
C HIS A 447 32.33 -14.56 -34.18
N PRO A 448 31.05 -14.88 -33.90
CA PRO A 448 30.68 -15.66 -32.72
C PRO A 448 31.40 -17.01 -32.65
N GLU A 449 31.53 -17.68 -33.79
CA GLU A 449 32.14 -19.00 -33.98
C GLU A 449 33.58 -19.12 -33.45
N GLN A 450 34.30 -18.01 -33.30
CA GLN A 450 35.67 -18.00 -32.76
C GLN A 450 35.71 -18.15 -31.23
N PHE A 451 34.60 -17.84 -30.55
CA PHE A 451 34.54 -17.75 -29.10
C PHE A 451 33.62 -18.80 -28.46
N VAL A 452 32.79 -19.47 -29.26
CA VAL A 452 31.94 -20.58 -28.85
C VAL A 452 32.39 -21.90 -29.49
N THR A 453 32.44 -22.95 -28.69
CA THR A 453 32.71 -24.30 -29.18
C THR A 453 31.49 -24.80 -29.98
N PRO A 454 31.65 -25.36 -31.20
CA PRO A 454 30.50 -25.73 -32.02
C PRO A 454 29.63 -26.78 -31.32
N VAL A 455 28.33 -26.51 -31.25
CA VAL A 455 27.33 -27.51 -30.84
C VAL A 455 27.21 -28.51 -31.99
N ILE A 456 27.75 -29.71 -31.84
CA ILE A 456 27.54 -30.81 -32.77
C ILE A 456 26.07 -31.23 -32.64
N GLY A 457 25.22 -30.79 -33.56
CA GLY A 457 23.81 -31.17 -33.56
C GLY A 457 22.89 -30.26 -34.37
N ALA A 458 23.19 -30.03 -35.64
CA ALA A 458 22.19 -29.66 -36.64
C ALA A 458 22.76 -30.05 -38.02
N GLU A 459 22.16 -31.06 -38.65
CA GLU A 459 22.41 -31.35 -40.05
C GLU A 459 21.93 -30.14 -40.87
N ASP A 460 22.88 -29.52 -41.59
CA ASP A 460 22.62 -28.56 -42.65
C ASP A 460 21.75 -29.22 -43.72
N ASN A 461 20.49 -28.83 -43.77
CA ASN A 461 19.71 -28.97 -44.98
C ASN A 461 18.70 -27.81 -45.01
N ASP A 462 19.13 -26.65 -45.50
CA ASP A 462 18.43 -26.12 -46.67
C ASP A 462 19.24 -25.06 -47.40
N SER A 463 19.55 -25.39 -48.65
CA SER A 463 19.82 -24.42 -49.70
C SER A 463 18.65 -24.54 -50.66
N GLN A 464 17.71 -23.61 -50.59
CA GLN A 464 16.71 -23.45 -51.64
C GLN A 464 16.29 -21.97 -51.77
N GLU A 465 16.69 -21.38 -52.90
CA GLU A 465 16.06 -20.22 -53.50
C GLU A 465 14.55 -20.47 -53.73
N ASN A 466 13.75 -19.40 -53.62
CA ASN A 466 12.31 -19.28 -53.95
C ASN A 466 11.77 -20.23 -55.04
N PRO A 467 10.46 -20.58 -55.02
CA PRO A 467 9.35 -19.96 -54.27
C PRO A 467 8.67 -20.83 -53.20
#